data_AF-A0A843L0T7-F1
#
_entry.id   AF-A0A843L0T7-F1
#
_cell.length_a   1.000
_cell.length_b   1.000
_cell.length_c   1.000
_cell.angle_alpha   90.00
_cell.angle_beta   90.00
_cell.angle_gamma   90.00
#
_symmetry.space_group_name_H-M   'P 1'
#
loop_
_entity.id
_entity.type
_entity.pdbx_description
1 polymer ?
#
loop_
_entity_poly.entity_id
_entity_poly.type
_entity_poly.pdbx_seq_one_letter_code
_entity_poly.pdbx_strand_id
1 'polypeptide(L)'
;DMNQAIMVNPRNSYQRYNAATNTTDRTLYTYMGTLLPRCGNVSYSGAGTLSPLANDPGFRVIGSGVPIFLAGAEGMVVGEGTQHSAGGGFGTLMVTGDMKRMRQEFLRAAVMNGYGVTLYIGVGVPIPVLDTGIVRSTAVRDEDILTDVIDYGTPRRDRPSMATVSYADLRSGTIEIGGEAVRTSSLSSQRRARAVALELKDWVERGKMELTLPVRRLDPAKRAKPMRETAITPRVRDIMNRQVISITEDEEIRVAAKRLLRGETNHLPVLNGNGTLVGIITTYDVSKAVVNDGRLRQVRDIMTRQVIKTTPDEPVDIAARKLEQNNISALPVVDATDRVVGILSAIDLGKLFGGRRQR
;
A
#
# COMPACT_ATOMS: atom_id res chain seq x y z
N ASP A 1 -24.04 -27.82 6.92
CA ASP A 1 -22.77 -27.97 7.63
C ASP A 1 -21.70 -28.33 6.60
N MET A 2 -20.56 -27.63 6.58
CA MET A 2 -19.43 -28.03 5.73
C MET A 2 -18.69 -29.16 6.44
N ASN A 3 -18.57 -30.32 5.79
CA ASN A 3 -17.87 -31.47 6.35
C ASN A 3 -16.37 -31.20 6.56
N GLN A 4 -15.75 -30.41 5.67
CA GLN A 4 -14.33 -30.07 5.72
C GLN A 4 -14.13 -28.58 5.46
N ALA A 5 -13.30 -27.92 6.28
CA ALA A 5 -12.87 -26.55 6.07
C ALA A 5 -11.41 -26.40 6.54
N ILE A 6 -10.48 -26.25 5.60
CA ILE A 6 -9.04 -26.16 5.89
C ILE A 6 -8.56 -24.76 5.51
N MET A 7 -7.87 -24.08 6.44
CA MET A 7 -7.20 -22.82 6.15
C MET A 7 -5.79 -23.13 5.68
N VAL A 8 -5.39 -22.58 4.54
CA VAL A 8 -3.99 -22.43 4.17
C VAL A 8 -3.73 -20.93 4.04
N ASN A 9 -2.97 -20.37 4.98
CA ASN A 9 -2.64 -18.95 4.98
C ASN A 9 -1.17 -18.77 4.60
N PRO A 10 -0.89 -18.20 3.42
CA PRO A 10 0.47 -18.13 2.89
C PRO A 10 1.32 -17.01 3.49
N ARG A 11 0.83 -16.17 4.41
CA ARG A 11 1.60 -14.99 4.84
C ARG A 11 1.29 -14.55 6.27
N ASN A 12 2.09 -15.03 7.23
CA ASN A 12 1.89 -14.79 8.66
C ASN A 12 3.22 -14.54 9.37
N SER A 13 3.13 -14.04 10.61
CA SER A 13 4.23 -13.96 11.59
C SER A 13 5.52 -13.41 11.00
N TYR A 14 5.54 -12.14 10.59
CA TYR A 14 6.77 -11.52 10.09
C TYR A 14 7.85 -11.44 11.17
N GLN A 15 9.13 -11.57 10.78
CA GLN A 15 10.28 -11.25 11.63
C GLN A 15 10.20 -9.82 12.16
N ARG A 16 10.04 -8.87 11.25
CA ARG A 16 9.64 -7.49 11.50
C ARG A 16 8.80 -6.99 10.34
N TYR A 17 8.10 -5.89 10.57
CA TYR A 17 7.22 -5.28 9.58
C TYR A 17 7.36 -3.77 9.61
N ASN A 18 7.42 -3.16 8.43
CA ASN A 18 7.59 -1.72 8.28
C ASN A 18 6.43 -0.97 8.94
N ALA A 19 6.77 0.14 9.60
CA ALA A 19 5.80 1.16 9.94
C ALA A 19 5.50 2.01 8.69
N ALA A 20 4.32 2.64 8.67
CA ALA A 20 3.82 3.36 7.52
C ALA A 20 3.40 4.78 7.91
N THR A 21 3.84 5.76 7.15
CA THR A 21 3.40 7.16 7.22
C THR A 21 3.04 7.67 5.82
N ASN A 22 2.60 8.92 5.73
CA ASN A 22 2.17 9.55 4.49
C ASN A 22 2.58 11.03 4.46
N THR A 23 3.56 11.37 3.62
CA THR A 23 4.04 12.74 3.45
C THR A 23 3.13 13.62 2.58
N THR A 24 2.19 13.03 1.85
CA THR A 24 1.33 13.77 0.91
C THR A 24 0.30 14.64 1.63
N ASP A 25 -0.32 15.55 0.89
CA ASP A 25 -1.38 16.45 1.35
C ASP A 25 -2.76 15.80 1.43
N ARG A 26 -2.90 14.54 1.00
CA ARG A 26 -4.16 13.78 0.99
C ARG A 26 -4.11 12.56 1.88
N THR A 27 -5.26 12.13 2.37
CA THR A 27 -5.40 10.89 3.15
C THR A 27 -5.17 9.67 2.24
N LEU A 28 -4.38 8.70 2.71
CA LEU A 28 -4.21 7.43 2.02
C LEU A 28 -4.93 6.30 2.75
N TYR A 29 -5.64 5.50 1.98
CA TYR A 29 -6.30 4.29 2.46
C TYR A 29 -5.47 3.08 2.05
N THR A 30 -4.91 2.37 3.03
CA THR A 30 -3.93 1.30 2.79
C THR A 30 -4.25 0.05 3.60
N TYR A 31 -3.56 -1.06 3.33
CA TYR A 31 -3.59 -2.24 4.21
C TYR A 31 -3.01 -1.96 5.61
N MET A 32 -2.25 -0.87 5.77
CA MET A 32 -1.76 -0.38 7.05
C MET A 32 -2.79 0.52 7.77
N GLY A 33 -4.04 0.54 7.31
CA GLY A 33 -5.07 1.45 7.77
C GLY A 33 -5.04 2.81 7.06
N THR A 34 -5.76 3.77 7.65
CA THR A 34 -5.82 5.15 7.16
C THR A 34 -4.54 5.90 7.58
N LEU A 35 -3.82 6.44 6.60
CA LEU A 35 -2.64 7.28 6.82
C LEU A 35 -3.01 8.74 6.51
N LEU A 36 -2.89 9.59 7.53
CA LEU A 36 -3.28 10.99 7.48
C LEU A 36 -2.26 11.82 6.69
N PRO A 37 -2.69 12.93 6.07
CA PRO A 37 -1.79 13.84 5.37
C PRO A 37 -0.63 14.33 6.23
N ARG A 38 0.48 14.72 5.59
CA ARG A 38 1.62 15.43 6.21
C ARG A 38 2.16 14.75 7.47
N CYS A 39 2.35 13.44 7.40
CA CYS A 39 2.80 12.60 8.51
C CYS A 39 1.90 12.68 9.74
N GLY A 40 0.59 12.87 9.58
CA GLY A 40 -0.32 13.03 10.72
C GLY A 40 -0.47 11.79 11.63
N ASN A 41 -0.04 10.60 11.17
CA ASN A 41 0.06 9.40 11.99
C ASN A 41 1.08 8.39 11.40
N VAL A 42 1.48 7.45 12.24
CA VAL A 42 2.27 6.28 11.87
C VAL A 42 1.51 5.02 12.26
N SER A 43 1.23 4.15 11.29
CA SER A 43 0.64 2.84 11.56
C SER A 43 1.71 1.76 11.53
N TYR A 44 1.67 0.81 12.46
CA TYR A 44 2.59 -0.33 12.49
C TYR A 44 1.85 -1.63 12.83
N SER A 45 2.48 -2.77 12.60
CA SER A 45 1.93 -4.09 12.90
C SER A 45 3.02 -5.00 13.45
N GLY A 46 2.64 -6.03 14.19
CA GLY A 46 3.55 -6.96 14.85
C GLY A 46 3.32 -7.02 16.36
N ALA A 47 3.62 -8.16 16.96
CA ALA A 47 3.44 -8.43 18.39
C ALA A 47 4.69 -8.12 19.24
N GLY A 48 5.69 -7.45 18.66
CA GLY A 48 6.95 -7.14 19.33
C GLY A 48 7.64 -8.40 19.84
N THR A 49 8.05 -8.39 21.11
CA THR A 49 8.67 -9.54 21.79
C THR A 49 7.81 -10.81 21.80
N LEU A 50 6.51 -10.73 21.57
CA LEU A 50 5.64 -11.91 21.46
C LEU A 50 5.60 -12.49 20.03
N SER A 51 6.27 -11.86 19.06
CA SER A 51 6.37 -12.38 17.70
C SER A 51 7.24 -13.64 17.68
N PRO A 52 6.75 -14.78 17.15
CA PRO A 52 7.55 -16.00 17.09
C PRO A 52 8.89 -15.82 16.37
N LEU A 53 8.88 -15.09 15.24
CA LEU A 53 10.09 -14.93 14.43
C LEU A 53 11.06 -13.87 14.97
N ALA A 54 10.64 -13.01 15.90
CA ALA A 54 11.58 -12.17 16.65
C ALA A 54 12.42 -13.01 17.64
N ASN A 55 11.85 -14.12 18.12
CA ASN A 55 12.47 -15.03 19.09
C ASN A 55 13.23 -16.20 18.44
N ASP A 56 13.10 -16.41 17.13
CA ASP A 56 13.90 -17.34 16.34
C ASP A 56 14.34 -16.72 15.00
N PRO A 57 15.13 -15.63 15.01
CA PRO A 57 15.48 -14.87 13.80
C PRO A 57 16.31 -15.68 12.80
N GLY A 58 16.98 -16.74 13.25
CA GLY A 58 17.78 -17.65 12.41
C GLY A 58 17.03 -18.89 11.93
N PHE A 59 15.73 -19.01 12.21
CA PHE A 59 14.93 -20.20 11.86
C PHE A 59 15.55 -21.52 12.35
N ARG A 60 16.09 -21.50 13.57
CA ARG A 60 16.79 -22.64 14.18
C ARG A 60 15.80 -23.73 14.59
N VAL A 61 14.61 -23.34 15.03
CA VAL A 61 13.57 -24.23 15.56
C VAL A 61 12.19 -23.99 14.94
N ILE A 62 11.99 -22.93 14.18
CA ILE A 62 10.77 -22.68 13.40
C ILE A 62 11.00 -23.07 11.94
N GLY A 63 10.15 -23.96 11.42
CA GLY A 63 10.17 -24.39 10.03
C GLY A 63 9.07 -25.39 9.70
N SER A 64 9.16 -26.05 8.55
CA SER A 64 8.10 -26.95 8.07
C SER A 64 7.85 -28.10 9.04
N GLY A 65 6.57 -28.38 9.32
CA GLY A 65 6.13 -29.46 10.20
C GLY A 65 6.04 -29.10 11.69
N VAL A 66 6.49 -27.90 12.10
CA VAL A 66 6.37 -27.45 13.49
C VAL A 66 4.89 -27.19 13.82
N PRO A 67 4.32 -27.81 14.88
CA PRO A 67 2.95 -27.57 15.31
C PRO A 67 2.84 -26.17 15.93
N ILE A 68 1.69 -25.55 15.72
CA ILE A 68 1.44 -24.18 16.15
C ILE A 68 0.05 -24.04 16.74
N PHE A 69 -0.11 -23.02 17.57
CA PHE A 69 -1.41 -22.44 17.83
C PHE A 69 -1.83 -21.62 16.60
N LEU A 70 -2.96 -21.97 15.99
CA LEU A 70 -3.54 -21.26 14.85
C LEU A 70 -5.01 -20.95 15.13
N ALA A 71 -5.29 -19.70 15.49
CA ALA A 71 -6.63 -19.21 15.81
C ALA A 71 -7.40 -20.05 16.86
N GLY A 72 -6.72 -20.58 17.86
CA GLY A 72 -7.34 -21.43 18.89
C GLY A 72 -7.47 -22.90 18.51
N ALA A 73 -7.05 -23.28 17.30
CA ALA A 73 -6.89 -24.65 16.85
C ALA A 73 -5.41 -25.04 16.81
N GLU A 74 -5.15 -26.34 16.76
CA GLU A 74 -3.84 -26.87 16.38
C GLU A 74 -3.67 -26.72 14.86
N GLY A 75 -2.53 -26.16 14.46
CA GLY A 75 -2.12 -26.07 13.06
C GLY A 75 -0.66 -26.44 12.91
N MET A 76 -0.10 -26.22 11.72
CA MET A 76 1.34 -26.38 11.50
C MET A 76 1.91 -25.27 10.61
N VAL A 77 3.21 -25.06 10.73
CA VAL A 77 3.99 -24.35 9.70
C VAL A 77 4.16 -25.27 8.50
N VAL A 78 3.69 -24.84 7.33
CA VAL A 78 3.89 -25.55 6.06
C VAL A 78 5.30 -25.28 5.54
N GLY A 79 5.77 -24.05 5.66
CA GLY A 79 7.07 -23.61 5.18
C GLY A 79 7.16 -22.08 5.12
N GLU A 80 7.98 -21.60 4.19
CA GLU A 80 8.09 -20.16 3.91
C GLU A 80 6.77 -19.59 3.39
N GLY A 81 6.44 -18.38 3.83
CA GLY A 81 5.31 -17.62 3.30
C GLY A 81 5.61 -16.93 1.98
N THR A 82 4.59 -16.34 1.38
CA THR A 82 4.75 -15.42 0.25
C THR A 82 5.56 -14.19 0.66
N GLN A 83 6.40 -13.71 -0.26
CA GLN A 83 7.35 -12.62 -0.04
C GLN A 83 8.33 -12.86 1.13
N HIS A 84 8.56 -14.13 1.50
CA HIS A 84 9.57 -14.49 2.50
C HIS A 84 10.95 -13.98 2.08
N SER A 85 11.54 -13.14 2.92
CA SER A 85 12.84 -12.51 2.68
C SER A 85 13.64 -12.41 3.98
N ALA A 86 13.94 -13.58 4.56
CA ALA A 86 14.67 -13.70 5.83
C ALA A 86 16.02 -12.96 5.84
N GLY A 87 16.76 -12.98 4.73
CA GLY A 87 18.05 -12.28 4.62
C GLY A 87 17.95 -10.75 4.72
N GLY A 88 16.75 -10.18 4.60
CA GLY A 88 16.46 -8.77 4.87
C GLY A 88 15.73 -8.51 6.19
N GLY A 89 15.50 -9.54 7.01
CA GLY A 89 14.68 -9.47 8.21
C GLY A 89 13.16 -9.46 7.93
N PHE A 90 12.72 -9.90 6.75
CA PHE A 90 11.30 -9.95 6.37
C PHE A 90 10.84 -11.39 6.10
N GLY A 91 11.34 -12.35 6.87
CA GLY A 91 10.86 -13.72 6.83
C GLY A 91 9.39 -13.81 7.24
N THR A 92 8.66 -14.70 6.58
CA THR A 92 7.23 -14.99 6.83
C THR A 92 6.97 -16.49 6.87
N LEU A 93 5.87 -16.88 7.51
CA LEU A 93 5.42 -18.27 7.61
C LEU A 93 4.15 -18.51 6.78
N MET A 94 4.13 -19.62 6.05
CA MET A 94 2.91 -20.25 5.56
C MET A 94 2.42 -21.23 6.61
N VAL A 95 1.13 -21.19 6.94
CA VAL A 95 0.52 -22.04 7.97
C VAL A 95 -0.75 -22.70 7.46
N THR A 96 -1.08 -23.85 8.04
CA THR A 96 -2.32 -24.58 7.75
C THR A 96 -2.98 -25.11 9.01
N GLY A 97 -4.30 -25.26 8.99
CA GLY A 97 -5.06 -25.85 10.10
C GLY A 97 -6.55 -26.02 9.79
N ASP A 98 -7.23 -26.78 10.64
CA ASP A 98 -8.67 -27.04 10.53
C ASP A 98 -9.48 -25.84 11.05
N MET A 99 -10.19 -25.16 10.14
CA MET A 99 -11.00 -23.99 10.46
C MET A 99 -12.18 -24.32 11.37
N LYS A 100 -12.69 -25.56 11.33
CA LYS A 100 -13.82 -25.95 12.19
C LYS A 100 -13.46 -25.95 13.67
N ARG A 101 -12.17 -26.06 13.99
CA ARG A 101 -11.65 -26.04 15.36
C ARG A 101 -11.20 -24.64 15.79
N MET A 102 -11.20 -23.65 14.90
CA MET A 102 -10.78 -22.28 15.19
C MET A 102 -11.85 -21.52 15.95
N ARG A 103 -11.42 -20.60 16.81
CA ARG A 103 -12.31 -19.74 17.61
C ARG A 103 -12.29 -18.31 17.09
N GLN A 104 -13.48 -17.72 17.00
CA GLN A 104 -13.67 -16.35 16.52
C GLN A 104 -12.91 -15.30 17.33
N GLU A 105 -12.54 -15.60 18.57
CA GLU A 105 -11.77 -14.67 19.40
C GLU A 105 -10.32 -14.45 18.90
N PHE A 106 -9.79 -15.41 18.11
CA PHE A 106 -8.47 -15.36 17.49
C PHE A 106 -8.52 -15.34 15.95
N LEU A 107 -9.71 -15.39 15.36
CA LEU A 107 -9.93 -15.26 13.92
C LEU A 107 -11.06 -14.28 13.65
N ARG A 108 -10.74 -13.11 13.11
CA ARG A 108 -11.72 -12.05 12.80
C ARG A 108 -11.51 -11.50 11.41
N ALA A 109 -12.60 -11.35 10.66
CA ALA A 109 -12.59 -10.53 9.46
C ALA A 109 -12.36 -9.06 9.84
N ALA A 110 -11.68 -8.33 8.97
CA ALA A 110 -11.41 -6.91 9.13
C ALA A 110 -11.64 -6.18 7.80
N VAL A 111 -12.19 -4.98 7.89
CA VAL A 111 -12.40 -4.09 6.74
C VAL A 111 -11.46 -2.91 6.90
N MET A 112 -10.50 -2.79 5.99
CA MET A 112 -9.63 -1.63 5.87
C MET A 112 -10.34 -0.61 5.00
N ASN A 113 -10.89 0.44 5.62
CA ASN A 113 -11.67 1.48 4.93
C ASN A 113 -10.90 2.02 3.72
N GLY A 114 -11.57 2.09 2.56
CA GLY A 114 -10.99 2.56 1.30
C GLY A 114 -9.91 1.68 0.68
N TYR A 115 -9.56 0.54 1.29
CA TYR A 115 -8.54 -0.39 0.76
C TYR A 115 -9.12 -1.76 0.43
N GLY A 116 -9.83 -2.40 1.36
CA GLY A 116 -10.40 -3.72 1.13
C GLY A 116 -10.60 -4.53 2.39
N VAL A 117 -10.75 -5.85 2.24
CA VAL A 117 -10.94 -6.78 3.35
C VAL A 117 -9.66 -7.54 3.67
N THR A 118 -9.51 -7.91 4.93
CA THR A 118 -8.43 -8.75 5.43
C THR A 118 -8.92 -9.57 6.62
N LEU A 119 -8.03 -10.31 7.28
CA LEU A 119 -8.33 -11.06 8.49
C LEU A 119 -7.24 -10.83 9.53
N TYR A 120 -7.65 -10.76 10.80
CA TYR A 120 -6.78 -10.88 11.95
C TYR A 120 -6.76 -12.33 12.41
N ILE A 121 -5.57 -12.88 12.59
CA ILE A 121 -5.34 -14.26 12.99
C ILE A 121 -4.31 -14.33 14.12
N GLY A 122 -4.64 -15.07 15.17
CA GLY A 122 -3.72 -15.40 16.25
C GLY A 122 -2.83 -16.56 15.84
N VAL A 123 -1.52 -16.35 15.85
CA VAL A 123 -0.52 -17.38 15.56
C VAL A 123 0.47 -17.44 16.72
N GLY A 124 0.69 -18.62 17.27
CA GLY A 124 1.71 -18.86 18.30
C GLY A 124 2.54 -20.07 17.92
N VAL A 125 3.86 -19.96 18.02
CA VAL A 125 4.78 -21.08 17.78
C VAL A 125 5.53 -21.35 19.08
N PRO A 126 5.50 -22.57 19.61
CA PRO A 126 6.25 -22.89 20.81
C PRO A 126 7.73 -23.03 20.44
N ILE A 127 8.62 -22.44 21.24
CA ILE A 127 10.06 -22.39 20.95
C ILE A 127 10.78 -23.29 21.96
N PRO A 128 11.27 -24.48 21.55
CA PRO A 128 12.07 -25.33 22.43
C PRO A 128 13.43 -24.69 22.68
N VAL A 129 13.74 -24.44 23.96
CA VAL A 129 15.02 -23.84 24.38
C VAL A 129 16.07 -24.93 24.52
N LEU A 130 16.81 -25.18 23.44
CA LEU A 130 17.78 -26.29 23.35
C LEU A 130 19.21 -25.89 23.71
N ASP A 131 19.56 -24.60 23.59
CA ASP A 131 20.89 -24.09 23.88
C ASP A 131 20.87 -22.59 24.22
N THR A 132 22.03 -22.09 24.66
CA THR A 132 22.24 -20.69 25.04
C THR A 132 22.00 -19.71 23.90
N GLY A 133 22.18 -20.12 22.64
CA GLY A 133 21.86 -19.29 21.49
C GLY A 133 20.36 -19.05 21.37
N ILE A 134 19.52 -20.06 21.64
CA ILE A 134 18.06 -19.90 21.65
C ILE A 134 17.64 -19.03 22.84
N VAL A 135 18.24 -19.24 24.02
CA VAL A 135 18.01 -18.36 25.20
C VAL A 135 18.27 -16.89 24.85
N ARG A 136 19.36 -16.59 24.12
CA ARG A 136 19.66 -15.22 23.69
C ARG A 136 18.61 -14.68 22.73
N SER A 137 18.16 -15.47 21.77
CA SER A 137 17.11 -15.05 20.83
C SER A 137 15.78 -14.80 21.52
N THR A 138 15.40 -15.61 22.50
CA THR A 138 14.13 -15.45 23.24
C THR A 138 14.17 -14.34 24.30
N ALA A 139 15.34 -13.80 24.60
CA ALA A 139 15.52 -12.66 25.49
C ALA A 139 15.36 -11.29 24.79
N VAL A 140 14.92 -11.28 23.53
CA VAL A 140 14.69 -10.07 22.73
C VAL A 140 13.69 -9.14 23.42
N ARG A 141 14.02 -7.85 23.48
CA ARG A 141 13.16 -6.77 24.00
C ARG A 141 12.60 -5.95 22.84
N ASP A 142 11.52 -5.21 23.07
CA ASP A 142 10.92 -4.36 22.01
C ASP A 142 11.88 -3.26 21.53
N GLU A 143 12.81 -2.82 22.37
CA GLU A 143 13.89 -1.88 22.02
C GLU A 143 14.93 -2.50 21.05
N ASP A 144 15.08 -3.83 21.07
CA ASP A 144 16.01 -4.54 20.19
C ASP A 144 15.39 -4.79 18.79
N ILE A 145 14.07 -4.61 18.63
CA ILE A 145 13.36 -4.89 17.38
C ILE A 145 13.22 -3.60 16.56
N LEU A 146 14.15 -3.38 15.64
CA LEU A 146 14.18 -2.18 14.79
C LEU A 146 13.39 -2.36 13.49
N THR A 147 12.67 -1.31 13.09
CA THR A 147 11.96 -1.22 11.81
C THR A 147 11.99 0.18 11.21
N ASP A 148 11.72 0.26 9.91
CA ASP A 148 11.70 1.50 9.17
C ASP A 148 10.29 2.08 9.09
N VAL A 149 10.18 3.40 9.23
CA VAL A 149 8.97 4.17 8.97
C VAL A 149 8.99 4.58 7.51
N ILE A 150 8.21 3.89 6.68
CA ILE A 150 8.20 4.08 5.24
C ILE A 150 7.12 5.08 4.84
N ASP A 151 7.44 5.99 3.92
CA ASP A 151 6.46 6.89 3.32
C ASP A 151 5.65 6.22 2.20
N TYR A 152 4.37 6.00 2.45
CA TYR A 152 3.43 5.42 1.49
C TYR A 152 2.90 6.44 0.48
N GLY A 153 3.17 7.73 0.70
CA GLY A 153 2.89 8.83 -0.22
C GLY A 153 3.66 8.75 -1.54
N THR A 154 4.85 8.15 -1.50
CA THR A 154 5.70 7.99 -2.68
C THR A 154 5.20 6.82 -3.56
N PRO A 155 4.74 7.08 -4.80
CA PRO A 155 4.14 6.06 -5.68
C PRO A 155 5.20 5.22 -6.42
N ARG A 156 6.23 4.75 -5.70
CA ARG A 156 7.30 3.90 -6.22
C ARG A 156 7.48 2.69 -5.30
N ARG A 157 8.09 1.62 -5.81
CA ARG A 157 8.37 0.40 -5.02
C ARG A 157 9.45 0.64 -3.97
N ASP A 158 10.48 1.39 -4.35
CA ASP A 158 11.52 1.86 -3.44
C ASP A 158 11.04 3.15 -2.78
N ARG A 159 10.37 2.98 -1.64
CA ARG A 159 9.81 4.09 -0.87
C ARG A 159 10.86 4.56 0.14
N PRO A 160 10.98 5.88 0.35
CA PRO A 160 11.96 6.39 1.30
C PRO A 160 11.61 5.96 2.73
N SER A 161 12.65 5.62 3.49
CA SER A 161 12.56 5.50 4.95
C SER A 161 12.69 6.90 5.55
N MET A 162 11.72 7.27 6.39
CA MET A 162 11.66 8.55 7.08
C MET A 162 12.43 8.51 8.41
N ALA A 163 12.48 7.33 9.05
CA ALA A 163 13.16 7.08 10.31
C ALA A 163 13.32 5.57 10.53
N THR A 164 14.31 5.17 11.31
CA THR A 164 14.42 3.81 11.87
C THR A 164 14.10 3.90 13.36
N VAL A 165 13.12 3.12 13.82
CA VAL A 165 12.60 3.14 15.19
C VAL A 165 12.48 1.73 15.76
N SER A 166 12.49 1.62 17.09
CA SER A 166 12.23 0.35 17.76
C SER A 166 10.73 0.09 17.96
N TYR A 167 10.37 -1.16 18.25
CA TYR A 167 9.00 -1.48 18.66
C TYR A 167 8.67 -0.84 20.02
N ALA A 168 9.66 -0.56 20.88
CA ALA A 168 9.44 0.16 22.13
C ALA A 168 8.99 1.60 21.85
N ASP A 169 9.65 2.28 20.91
CA ASP A 169 9.28 3.63 20.47
C ASP A 169 7.86 3.64 19.89
N LEU A 170 7.57 2.70 18.98
CA LEU A 170 6.24 2.58 18.37
C LEU A 170 5.16 2.30 19.42
N ARG A 171 5.45 1.50 20.45
CA ARG A 171 4.52 1.18 21.54
C ARG A 171 4.32 2.31 22.54
N SER A 172 5.22 3.29 22.59
CA SER A 172 5.08 4.46 23.47
C SER A 172 3.86 5.32 23.11
N GLY A 173 3.39 5.24 21.85
CA GLY A 173 2.24 5.98 21.32
C GLY A 173 2.62 7.19 20.47
N THR A 174 3.90 7.60 20.47
CA THR A 174 4.41 8.74 19.70
C THR A 174 5.88 8.51 19.32
N ILE A 175 6.26 8.92 18.11
CA ILE A 175 7.65 8.95 17.66
C ILE A 175 7.98 10.30 17.02
N GLU A 176 9.26 10.62 16.89
CA GLU A 176 9.70 11.84 16.21
C GLU A 176 9.98 11.57 14.73
N ILE A 177 9.44 12.40 13.84
CA ILE A 177 9.73 12.39 12.40
C ILE A 177 10.00 13.82 11.97
N GLY A 178 11.25 14.10 11.55
CA GLY A 178 11.64 15.42 11.06
C GLY A 178 11.48 16.55 12.10
N GLY A 179 11.71 16.27 13.38
CA GLY A 179 11.57 17.23 14.48
C GLY A 179 10.16 17.34 15.07
N GLU A 180 9.18 16.65 14.50
CA GLU A 180 7.77 16.71 14.92
C GLU A 180 7.32 15.40 15.58
N ALA A 181 6.52 15.52 16.63
CA ALA A 181 5.94 14.36 17.33
C ALA A 181 4.72 13.81 16.58
N VAL A 182 4.82 12.57 16.12
CA VAL A 182 3.79 11.87 15.34
C VAL A 182 3.22 10.70 16.13
N ARG A 183 1.88 10.63 16.22
CA ARG A 183 1.18 9.54 16.93
C ARG A 183 1.33 8.22 16.19
N THR A 184 1.60 7.16 16.94
CA THR A 184 1.69 5.79 16.43
C THR A 184 0.41 5.01 16.74
N SER A 185 0.09 4.02 15.91
CA SER A 185 -1.06 3.15 16.11
C SER A 185 -0.76 1.73 15.65
N SER A 186 -1.02 0.75 16.52
CA SER A 186 -0.80 -0.66 16.19
C SER A 186 -2.02 -1.26 15.52
N LEU A 187 -1.80 -2.01 14.44
CA LEU A 187 -2.77 -2.89 13.81
C LEU A 187 -2.85 -4.25 14.49
N SER A 188 -1.90 -4.55 15.39
CA SER A 188 -1.82 -5.80 16.13
C SER A 188 -2.25 -5.60 17.59
N SER A 189 -3.08 -6.51 18.10
CA SER A 189 -3.56 -6.42 19.48
C SER A 189 -2.61 -7.14 20.44
N GLN A 190 -1.82 -6.38 21.20
CA GLN A 190 -0.89 -6.95 22.20
C GLN A 190 -1.59 -7.80 23.24
N ARG A 191 -2.79 -7.38 23.68
CA ARG A 191 -3.63 -8.17 24.59
C ARG A 191 -3.97 -9.54 24.01
N ARG A 192 -4.23 -9.61 22.71
CA ARG A 192 -4.57 -10.87 22.02
C ARG A 192 -3.32 -11.72 21.79
N ALA A 193 -2.19 -11.13 21.43
CA ALA A 193 -0.91 -11.83 21.37
C ALA A 193 -0.54 -12.48 22.71
N ARG A 194 -0.74 -11.77 23.83
CA ARG A 194 -0.54 -12.33 25.18
C ARG A 194 -1.50 -13.47 25.50
N ALA A 195 -2.77 -13.37 25.09
CA ALA A 195 -3.72 -14.46 25.24
C ALA A 195 -3.31 -15.71 24.43
N VAL A 196 -2.83 -15.54 23.20
CA VAL A 196 -2.26 -16.64 22.40
C VAL A 196 -1.08 -17.29 23.11
N ALA A 197 -0.13 -16.49 23.62
CA ALA A 197 1.05 -17.02 24.32
C ALA A 197 0.68 -17.79 25.59
N LEU A 198 -0.27 -17.28 26.38
CA LEU A 198 -0.74 -17.94 27.60
C LEU A 198 -1.47 -19.26 27.30
N GLU A 199 -2.30 -19.29 26.27
CA GLU A 199 -3.00 -20.52 25.91
C GLU A 199 -2.08 -21.57 25.28
N LEU A 200 -1.15 -21.13 24.43
CA LEU A 200 -0.12 -22.01 23.88
C LEU A 200 0.75 -22.61 25.01
N LYS A 201 1.11 -21.80 26.01
CA LYS A 201 1.80 -22.29 27.21
C LYS A 201 1.00 -23.40 27.90
N ASP A 202 -0.29 -23.18 28.15
CA ASP A 202 -1.16 -24.18 28.78
C ASP A 202 -1.26 -25.47 27.94
N TRP A 203 -1.33 -25.36 26.61
CA TRP A 203 -1.35 -26.54 25.73
C TRP A 203 -0.07 -27.37 25.85
N VAL A 204 1.09 -26.73 25.93
CA VAL A 204 2.37 -27.41 26.11
C VAL A 204 2.46 -28.05 27.51
N GLU A 205 2.12 -27.31 28.56
CA GLU A 205 2.17 -27.81 29.95
C GLU A 205 1.23 -29.01 30.19
N ARG A 206 0.09 -29.06 29.49
CA ARG A 206 -0.86 -30.17 29.57
C ARG A 206 -0.60 -31.30 28.57
N GLY A 207 0.45 -31.22 27.75
CA GLY A 207 0.75 -32.22 26.73
C GLY A 207 -0.27 -32.28 25.58
N LYS A 208 -1.07 -31.22 25.38
CA LYS A 208 -1.98 -31.10 24.21
C LYS A 208 -1.20 -30.82 22.92
N MET A 209 0.01 -30.27 23.04
CA MET A 209 0.90 -30.00 21.91
C MET A 209 2.32 -30.42 22.28
N GLU A 210 2.90 -31.30 21.47
CA GLU A 210 4.31 -31.69 21.62
C GLU A 210 5.23 -30.65 20.97
N LEU A 211 6.39 -30.43 21.59
CA LEU A 211 7.44 -29.60 21.00
C LEU A 211 8.20 -30.42 19.96
N THR A 212 8.18 -29.98 18.72
CA THR A 212 8.91 -30.66 17.65
C THR A 212 9.87 -29.71 16.93
N LEU A 213 10.95 -30.28 16.43
CA LEU A 213 11.86 -29.59 15.53
C LEU A 213 11.35 -29.63 14.09
N PRO A 214 11.72 -28.66 13.25
CA PRO A 214 11.26 -28.62 11.88
C PRO A 214 11.81 -29.79 11.08
N VAL A 215 10.93 -30.44 10.32
CA VAL A 215 11.29 -31.48 9.35
C VAL A 215 12.10 -30.89 8.20
N ARG A 216 11.80 -29.63 7.82
CA ARG A 216 12.59 -28.84 6.88
C ARG A 216 12.82 -27.44 7.43
N ARG A 217 14.10 -27.06 7.55
CA ARG A 217 14.50 -25.71 7.97
C ARG A 217 14.17 -24.68 6.87
N LEU A 218 13.89 -23.46 7.30
CA LEU A 218 13.79 -22.31 6.41
C LEU A 218 15.18 -21.71 6.20
N ASP A 219 15.43 -21.15 5.01
CA ASP A 219 16.72 -20.53 4.68
C ASP A 219 16.78 -19.09 5.24
N PRO A 220 17.60 -18.82 6.27
CA PRO A 220 17.71 -17.50 6.87
C PRO A 220 18.35 -16.46 5.93
N ALA A 221 19.07 -16.89 4.89
CA ALA A 221 19.73 -16.00 3.93
C ALA A 221 18.83 -15.65 2.73
N LYS A 222 17.67 -16.30 2.59
CA LYS A 222 16.80 -16.14 1.43
C LYS A 222 16.31 -14.70 1.27
N ARG A 223 16.41 -14.18 0.06
CA ARG A 223 15.87 -12.87 -0.34
C ARG A 223 14.74 -13.04 -1.35
N ALA A 224 13.62 -12.38 -1.09
CA ALA A 224 12.55 -12.27 -2.08
C ALA A 224 13.02 -11.36 -3.22
N LYS A 225 13.08 -11.89 -4.44
CA LYS A 225 13.33 -11.10 -5.64
C LYS A 225 11.99 -10.67 -6.23
N PRO A 226 11.82 -9.39 -6.61
CA PRO A 226 10.63 -8.98 -7.32
C PRO A 226 10.53 -9.77 -8.63
N MET A 227 9.31 -9.92 -9.14
CA MET A 227 9.11 -10.41 -10.49
C MET A 227 9.93 -9.55 -11.46
N ARG A 228 10.68 -10.20 -12.35
CA ARG A 228 11.47 -9.51 -13.38
C ARG A 228 10.51 -8.66 -14.21
N GLU A 229 10.73 -7.35 -14.22
CA GLU A 229 10.01 -6.45 -15.10
C GLU A 229 10.49 -6.70 -16.53
N THR A 230 9.61 -7.23 -17.37
CA THR A 230 9.94 -7.58 -18.77
C THR A 230 9.65 -6.45 -19.75
N ALA A 231 8.90 -5.42 -19.32
CA ALA A 231 8.63 -4.22 -20.08
C ALA A 231 8.57 -3.01 -19.13
N ILE A 232 9.38 -1.99 -19.41
CA ILE A 232 9.27 -0.71 -18.72
C ILE A 232 7.97 -0.08 -19.17
N THR A 233 7.04 0.13 -18.23
CA THR A 233 5.85 0.92 -18.54
C THR A 233 6.29 2.38 -18.65
N PRO A 234 6.09 3.04 -19.81
CA PRO A 234 6.44 4.44 -19.97
C PRO A 234 5.69 5.28 -18.92
N ARG A 235 6.29 6.41 -18.53
CA ARG A 235 5.66 7.41 -17.66
C ARG A 235 4.92 8.44 -18.50
N VAL A 236 3.96 9.12 -17.89
CA VAL A 236 3.20 10.18 -18.57
C VAL A 236 4.13 11.21 -19.22
N ARG A 237 5.21 11.62 -18.54
CA ARG A 237 6.19 12.58 -19.09
C ARG A 237 6.88 12.15 -20.38
N ASP A 238 6.90 10.85 -20.65
CA ASP A 238 7.57 10.26 -21.81
C ASP A 238 6.70 10.38 -23.08
N ILE A 239 5.39 10.63 -22.92
CA ILE A 239 4.42 10.68 -24.04
C ILE A 239 3.51 11.92 -24.03
N MET A 240 3.42 12.65 -22.92
CA MET A 240 2.54 13.82 -22.81
C MET A 240 2.92 14.90 -23.82
N ASN A 241 1.93 15.65 -24.30
CA ASN A 241 2.20 16.88 -25.04
C ASN A 241 2.56 18.00 -24.06
N ARG A 242 3.76 18.58 -24.22
CA ARG A 242 4.27 19.68 -23.40
C ARG A 242 3.77 21.06 -23.87
N GLN A 243 3.34 21.17 -25.12
CA GLN A 243 2.76 22.39 -25.67
C GLN A 243 1.28 22.44 -25.30
N VAL A 244 1.00 22.96 -24.10
CA VAL A 244 -0.36 23.06 -23.59
C VAL A 244 -1.01 24.35 -24.06
N ILE A 245 -2.02 24.22 -24.89
CA ILE A 245 -2.92 25.33 -25.20
C ILE A 245 -3.94 25.41 -24.06
N SER A 246 -3.89 26.49 -23.29
CA SER A 246 -4.74 26.73 -22.13
C SER A 246 -5.62 27.97 -22.34
N ILE A 247 -6.50 28.25 -21.40
CA ILE A 247 -7.33 29.47 -21.35
C ILE A 247 -7.50 29.93 -19.91
N THR A 248 -7.74 31.21 -19.67
CA THR A 248 -8.01 31.76 -18.34
C THR A 248 -9.50 31.75 -18.03
N GLU A 249 -9.87 31.69 -16.75
CA GLU A 249 -11.28 31.62 -16.34
C GLU A 249 -12.10 32.88 -16.67
N ASP A 250 -11.43 34.02 -16.81
CA ASP A 250 -12.05 35.32 -17.12
C ASP A 250 -12.22 35.58 -18.63
N GLU A 251 -11.57 34.78 -19.49
CA GLU A 251 -11.67 34.92 -20.94
C GLU A 251 -13.08 34.57 -21.46
N GLU A 252 -13.45 35.15 -22.61
CA GLU A 252 -14.74 34.89 -23.23
C GLU A 252 -14.82 33.49 -23.87
N ILE A 253 -16.02 32.89 -23.85
CA ILE A 253 -16.30 31.59 -24.48
C ILE A 253 -15.94 31.60 -25.97
N ARG A 254 -16.07 32.75 -26.66
CA ARG A 254 -15.69 32.90 -28.07
C ARG A 254 -14.20 32.66 -28.32
N VAL A 255 -13.34 32.99 -27.35
CA VAL A 255 -11.90 32.73 -27.43
C VAL A 255 -11.63 31.23 -27.28
N ALA A 256 -12.32 30.56 -26.35
CA ALA A 256 -12.27 29.10 -26.20
C ALA A 256 -12.68 28.40 -27.50
N ALA A 257 -13.80 28.82 -28.10
CA ALA A 257 -14.30 28.28 -29.36
C ALA A 257 -13.28 28.43 -30.50
N LYS A 258 -12.64 29.61 -30.63
CA LYS A 258 -11.59 29.83 -31.64
C LYS A 258 -10.37 28.92 -31.42
N ARG A 259 -9.93 28.72 -30.18
CA ARG A 259 -8.77 27.85 -29.87
C ARG A 259 -9.09 26.38 -30.19
N LEU A 260 -10.30 25.91 -29.86
CA LEU A 260 -10.74 24.54 -30.16
C LEU A 260 -10.94 24.31 -31.67
N LEU A 261 -11.54 25.27 -32.39
CA LEU A 261 -11.82 25.15 -33.83
C LEU A 261 -10.56 25.20 -34.71
N ARG A 262 -9.47 25.84 -34.25
CA ARG A 262 -8.19 25.82 -34.97
C ARG A 262 -7.56 24.41 -35.07
N GLY A 263 -8.17 23.41 -34.43
CA GLY A 263 -7.83 21.99 -34.62
C GLY A 263 -6.60 21.54 -33.84
N GLU A 264 -6.05 22.39 -32.97
CA GLU A 264 -4.83 22.08 -32.22
C GLU A 264 -5.12 21.22 -30.97
N THR A 265 -6.34 21.28 -30.43
CA THR A 265 -6.78 20.47 -29.28
C THR A 265 -8.31 20.45 -29.14
N ASN A 266 -8.87 19.37 -28.57
CA ASN A 266 -10.29 19.28 -28.18
C ASN A 266 -10.54 19.64 -26.71
N HIS A 267 -9.47 19.92 -25.97
CA HIS A 267 -9.49 20.14 -24.53
C HIS A 267 -8.61 21.31 -24.17
N LEU A 268 -9.16 22.25 -23.39
CA LEU A 268 -8.49 23.44 -22.89
C LEU A 268 -8.45 23.39 -21.37
N PRO A 269 -7.28 23.16 -20.77
CA PRO A 269 -7.07 23.42 -19.35
C PRO A 269 -7.35 24.90 -19.05
N VAL A 270 -8.19 25.14 -18.04
CA VAL A 270 -8.49 26.48 -17.55
C VAL A 270 -7.56 26.81 -16.40
N LEU A 271 -6.85 27.93 -16.50
CA LEU A 271 -5.87 28.39 -15.51
C LEU A 271 -6.37 29.66 -14.82
N ASN A 272 -5.94 29.87 -13.57
CA ASN A 272 -6.06 31.18 -12.92
C ASN A 272 -4.85 32.07 -13.24
N GLY A 273 -4.83 33.28 -12.68
CA GLY A 273 -3.72 34.24 -12.83
C GLY A 273 -2.34 33.74 -12.37
N ASN A 274 -2.28 32.69 -11.55
CA ASN A 274 -1.03 32.08 -11.06
C ASN A 274 -0.57 30.86 -11.89
N GLY A 275 -1.29 30.53 -12.97
CA GLY A 275 -0.99 29.38 -13.83
C GLY A 275 -1.37 28.03 -13.24
N THR A 276 -2.17 28.00 -12.16
CA THR A 276 -2.66 26.74 -11.58
C THR A 276 -3.96 26.31 -12.25
N LEU A 277 -4.17 25.00 -12.39
CA LEU A 277 -5.36 24.43 -13.00
C LEU A 277 -6.62 24.66 -12.15
N VAL A 278 -7.62 25.36 -12.69
CA VAL A 278 -8.91 25.64 -12.01
C VAL A 278 -10.12 25.04 -12.72
N GLY A 279 -9.95 24.55 -13.94
CA GLY A 279 -11.01 23.88 -14.68
C GLY A 279 -10.53 23.26 -15.98
N ILE A 280 -11.47 22.66 -16.72
CA ILE A 280 -11.25 22.21 -18.10
C ILE A 280 -12.49 22.53 -18.94
N ILE A 281 -12.27 22.92 -20.19
CA ILE A 281 -13.30 23.10 -21.20
C ILE A 281 -13.02 22.18 -22.38
N THR A 282 -14.08 21.62 -22.94
CA THR A 282 -14.04 20.81 -24.15
C THR A 282 -14.90 21.42 -25.25
N THR A 283 -14.75 20.91 -26.48
CA THR A 283 -15.63 21.25 -27.61
C THR A 283 -17.11 21.01 -27.28
N TYR A 284 -17.42 20.01 -26.45
CA TYR A 284 -18.78 19.72 -26.01
C TYR A 284 -19.35 20.83 -25.12
N ASP A 285 -18.56 21.36 -24.18
CA ASP A 285 -19.00 22.43 -23.26
C ASP A 285 -19.31 23.72 -24.02
N VAL A 286 -18.45 24.08 -24.98
CA VAL A 286 -18.67 25.26 -25.85
C VAL A 286 -19.91 25.08 -26.72
N SER A 287 -20.10 23.89 -27.31
CA SER A 287 -21.30 23.59 -28.11
C SER A 287 -22.58 23.72 -27.28
N LYS A 288 -22.59 23.17 -26.07
CA LYS A 288 -23.70 23.28 -25.13
C LYS A 288 -23.98 24.72 -24.71
N ALA A 289 -22.94 25.54 -24.57
CA ALA A 289 -23.08 26.95 -24.20
C ALA A 289 -23.76 27.80 -25.29
N VAL A 290 -23.52 27.49 -26.57
CA VAL A 290 -24.12 28.21 -27.72
C VAL A 290 -25.63 27.97 -27.83
N VAL A 291 -26.13 26.82 -27.37
CA VAL A 291 -27.57 26.48 -27.36
C VAL A 291 -28.33 27.25 -26.28
N ASN A 292 -27.65 27.72 -25.22
CA ASN A 292 -28.28 28.52 -24.17
C ASN A 292 -28.27 30.00 -24.59
N ASP A 293 -29.41 30.71 -24.46
CA ASP A 293 -29.72 32.10 -24.91
C ASP A 293 -28.76 33.24 -24.47
N GLY A 294 -27.45 33.13 -24.71
CA GLY A 294 -26.47 34.22 -24.58
C GLY A 294 -26.19 34.72 -23.14
N ARG A 295 -26.70 34.04 -22.11
CA ARG A 295 -26.48 34.39 -20.69
C ARG A 295 -25.07 34.06 -20.19
N LEU A 296 -24.45 33.01 -20.74
CA LEU A 296 -23.11 32.57 -20.37
C LEU A 296 -22.11 33.30 -21.28
N ARG A 297 -21.13 34.00 -20.70
CA ARG A 297 -20.19 34.83 -21.48
C ARG A 297 -18.75 34.42 -21.27
N GLN A 298 -18.41 33.90 -20.10
CA GLN A 298 -17.04 33.62 -19.70
C GLN A 298 -16.79 32.13 -19.54
N VAL A 299 -15.52 31.75 -19.66
CA VAL A 299 -15.01 30.39 -19.45
C VAL A 299 -15.45 29.83 -18.09
N ARG A 300 -15.39 30.64 -17.02
CA ARG A 300 -15.79 30.23 -15.68
C ARG A 300 -17.25 29.76 -15.57
N ASP A 301 -18.10 30.18 -16.51
CA ASP A 301 -19.54 29.89 -16.51
C ASP A 301 -19.83 28.47 -17.03
N ILE A 302 -18.90 27.90 -17.81
CA ILE A 302 -19.10 26.61 -18.52
C ILE A 302 -18.02 25.57 -18.20
N MET A 303 -16.93 25.96 -17.53
CA MET A 303 -15.85 25.03 -17.22
C MET A 303 -16.25 23.95 -16.22
N THR A 304 -15.70 22.75 -16.41
CA THR A 304 -15.75 21.71 -15.39
C THR A 304 -14.68 21.97 -14.33
N ARG A 305 -15.10 22.20 -13.08
CA ARG A 305 -14.19 22.54 -11.96
C ARG A 305 -13.51 21.32 -11.33
N GLN A 306 -14.20 20.18 -11.29
CA GLN A 306 -13.63 18.93 -10.79
C GLN A 306 -12.84 18.24 -11.90
N VAL A 307 -11.58 18.65 -12.06
CA VAL A 307 -10.73 18.15 -13.12
C VAL A 307 -10.01 16.88 -12.69
N ILE A 308 -10.19 15.79 -13.44
CA ILE A 308 -9.36 14.60 -13.31
C ILE A 308 -8.00 14.89 -13.93
N LYS A 309 -6.93 14.77 -13.13
CA LYS A 309 -5.56 15.13 -13.49
C LYS A 309 -4.58 13.98 -13.27
N THR A 310 -3.42 14.08 -13.89
CA THR A 310 -2.30 13.13 -13.74
C THR A 310 -0.99 13.86 -13.45
N THR A 311 0.06 13.13 -13.11
CA THR A 311 1.39 13.69 -12.83
C THR A 311 2.43 13.17 -13.82
N PRO A 312 3.53 13.90 -14.08
CA PRO A 312 4.56 13.47 -15.03
C PRO A 312 5.18 12.10 -14.71
N ASP A 313 5.20 11.73 -13.43
CA ASP A 313 5.78 10.49 -12.93
C ASP A 313 4.81 9.32 -12.82
N GLU A 314 3.52 9.56 -13.05
CA GLU A 314 2.50 8.52 -13.03
C GLU A 314 2.73 7.54 -14.20
N PRO A 315 2.57 6.22 -13.98
CA PRO A 315 2.64 5.24 -15.07
C PRO A 315 1.52 5.46 -16.09
N VAL A 316 1.84 5.28 -17.38
CA VAL A 316 0.90 5.52 -18.48
C VAL A 316 -0.34 4.63 -18.40
N ASP A 317 -0.21 3.39 -17.95
CA ASP A 317 -1.34 2.46 -17.79
C ASP A 317 -2.33 2.91 -16.70
N ILE A 318 -1.85 3.61 -15.66
CA ILE A 318 -2.69 4.23 -14.64
C ILE A 318 -3.42 5.44 -15.22
N ALA A 319 -2.72 6.28 -15.99
CA ALA A 319 -3.33 7.40 -16.68
C ALA A 319 -4.38 6.95 -17.72
N ALA A 320 -4.12 5.86 -18.45
CA ALA A 320 -5.07 5.25 -19.37
C ALA A 320 -6.34 4.76 -18.65
N ARG A 321 -6.18 4.10 -17.49
CA ARG A 321 -7.31 3.71 -16.65
C ARG A 321 -8.12 4.91 -16.14
N LYS A 322 -7.48 6.02 -15.78
CA LYS A 322 -8.19 7.27 -15.40
C LYS A 322 -9.06 7.80 -16.55
N LEU A 323 -8.55 7.77 -17.79
CA LEU A 323 -9.34 8.16 -18.96
C LEU A 323 -10.58 7.28 -19.13
N GLU A 324 -10.39 5.96 -19.11
CA GLU A 324 -11.44 4.95 -19.28
C GLU A 324 -12.51 5.04 -18.17
N GLN A 325 -12.10 5.03 -16.90
CA GLN A 325 -13.01 5.02 -15.75
C GLN A 325 -13.86 6.27 -15.63
N ASN A 326 -13.35 7.42 -16.08
CA ASN A 326 -14.06 8.69 -16.04
C ASN A 326 -14.74 9.03 -17.38
N ASN A 327 -14.62 8.15 -18.39
CA ASN A 327 -15.13 8.36 -19.75
C ASN A 327 -14.71 9.71 -20.35
N ILE A 328 -13.43 10.05 -20.20
CA ILE A 328 -12.81 11.30 -20.69
C ILE A 328 -11.68 10.98 -21.66
N SER A 329 -11.38 11.91 -22.56
CA SER A 329 -10.40 11.71 -23.64
C SER A 329 -9.06 12.42 -23.42
N ALA A 330 -8.91 13.23 -22.35
CA ALA A 330 -7.62 13.76 -21.93
C ALA A 330 -7.52 14.06 -20.44
N LEU A 331 -6.28 14.11 -19.96
CA LEU A 331 -5.88 14.45 -18.60
C LEU A 331 -4.88 15.62 -18.67
N PRO A 332 -5.16 16.76 -18.01
CA PRO A 332 -4.13 17.73 -17.69
C PRO A 332 -3.05 17.07 -16.81
N VAL A 333 -1.79 17.29 -17.18
CA VAL A 333 -0.63 16.84 -16.40
C VAL A 333 -0.17 18.01 -15.55
N VAL A 334 -0.15 17.83 -14.24
CA VAL A 334 0.25 18.87 -13.28
C VAL A 334 1.48 18.48 -12.47
N ASP A 335 2.27 19.47 -12.08
CA ASP A 335 3.35 19.30 -11.11
C ASP A 335 2.84 19.24 -9.66
N ALA A 336 3.77 19.17 -8.69
CA ALA A 336 3.45 19.12 -7.26
C ALA A 336 2.79 20.41 -6.73
N THR A 337 2.79 21.51 -7.50
CA THR A 337 2.20 22.81 -7.17
C THR A 337 0.92 23.10 -7.96
N ASP A 338 0.34 22.08 -8.61
CA ASP A 338 -0.86 22.18 -9.45
C ASP A 338 -0.73 23.08 -10.68
N ARG A 339 0.50 23.34 -11.13
CA ARG A 339 0.76 24.01 -12.41
C ARG A 339 0.70 23.00 -13.55
N VAL A 340 0.07 23.39 -14.64
CA VAL A 340 -0.07 22.53 -15.82
C VAL A 340 1.27 22.47 -16.58
N VAL A 341 1.83 21.27 -16.67
CA VAL A 341 3.12 20.99 -17.33
C VAL A 341 2.97 20.15 -18.61
N GLY A 342 1.75 19.69 -18.89
CA GLY A 342 1.43 18.92 -20.08
C GLY A 342 -0.05 18.59 -20.20
N ILE A 343 -0.43 17.97 -21.31
CA ILE A 343 -1.72 17.31 -21.50
C ILE A 343 -1.48 15.93 -22.08
N LEU A 344 -2.20 14.92 -21.58
CA LEU A 344 -2.15 13.56 -22.07
C LEU A 344 -3.52 13.21 -22.66
N SER A 345 -3.58 12.87 -23.94
CA SER A 345 -4.81 12.45 -24.61
C SER A 345 -4.85 10.95 -24.88
N ALA A 346 -6.05 10.41 -25.14
CA ALA A 346 -6.22 9.04 -25.63
C ALA A 346 -5.47 8.79 -26.96
N ILE A 347 -5.27 9.84 -27.78
CA ILE A 347 -4.50 9.77 -29.03
C ILE A 347 -3.02 9.54 -28.74
N ASP A 348 -2.48 10.20 -27.70
CA ASP A 348 -1.08 10.03 -27.30
C ASP A 348 -0.81 8.61 -26.77
N LEU A 349 -1.80 7.99 -26.13
CA LEU A 349 -1.74 6.58 -25.76
C LEU A 349 -1.69 5.66 -26.99
N GLY A 350 -2.46 5.97 -28.04
CA GLY A 350 -2.45 5.20 -29.29
C GLY A 350 -1.07 5.10 -29.94
N LYS A 351 -0.23 6.14 -29.80
CA LYS A 351 1.16 6.16 -30.33
C LYS A 351 2.05 5.07 -29.71
N LEU A 352 1.79 4.66 -28.46
CA LEU A 352 2.52 3.58 -27.81
C LEU A 352 2.20 2.19 -28.37
N PHE A 353 0.97 1.99 -28.85
CA PHE A 353 0.53 0.71 -29.40
C PHE A 353 0.77 0.61 -30.92
N GLY A 354 0.74 1.73 -31.64
CA GLY A 354 0.99 1.79 -33.08
C GLY A 354 2.43 1.46 -33.51
N GLY A 355 3.41 1.63 -32.62
CA GLY A 355 4.82 1.34 -32.89
C GLY A 355 5.21 -0.14 -32.88
N ARG A 356 4.31 -1.06 -32.49
CA ARG A 356 4.59 -2.51 -32.44
C ARG A 356 4.40 -3.26 -33.76
N ARG A 357 4.11 -2.56 -34.87
CA ARG A 357 3.85 -3.20 -36.19
C ARG A 357 5.04 -3.21 -37.16
N GLN A 358 6.23 -2.83 -36.71
CA GLN A 358 7.48 -3.03 -37.45
C GLN A 358 8.57 -3.59 -36.53
N ARG A 359 8.55 -4.91 -36.29
CA ARG A 359 9.74 -5.72 -36.07
C ARG A 359 9.45 -7.16 -36.46
#